data_AF-A0A6A0IMC8-F1
#
_entry.id   AF-A0A6A0IMC8-F1
#
_cell.length_a   1.000
_cell.length_b   1.000
_cell.length_c   1.000
_cell.angle_alpha   90.00
_cell.angle_beta   90.00
_cell.angle_gamma   90.00
#
_symmetry.space_group_name_H-M   'P 1'
#
loop_
_entity.id
_entity.type
_entity.pdbx_description
1 polymer ?
#
loop_
_entity_poly.entity_id
_entity_poly.type
_entity_poly.pdbx_seq_one_letter_code
_entity_poly.pdbx_strand_id
1 'polypeptide(L)'
;MARALSRFAFAAALGTATARSLAAPPPGGDVLPMTPENLDRLSKGLAAEEAARRALAAKAPKTKSPAEYDQCRSGVLSGPDAMKLMEDFSDASQKAASDTAALVKAAEAMQKGMDALVEKRCGPDPAVGRSSAQERQREIAEAAARDAGLTARQYAILKERVTPFCALGGSAGKEGARIKAPGGAYWVYSASEVSALSPRCAALTKALRVETP
;
A
#
# COMPACT_ATOMS: atom_id res chain seq x y z
N MET A 1 -17.00 -73.81 12.83
CA MET A 1 -17.00 -72.75 11.78
C MET A 1 -17.47 -71.47 12.43
N ALA A 2 -16.56 -70.51 12.62
CA ALA A 2 -16.79 -69.26 13.34
C ALA A 2 -16.56 -68.07 12.40
N ARG A 3 -17.46 -67.07 12.41
CA ARG A 3 -17.28 -65.67 11.97
C ARG A 3 -18.63 -64.96 12.21
N ALA A 4 -18.87 -64.38 13.39
CA ALA A 4 -18.46 -63.03 13.82
C ALA A 4 -19.14 -61.91 13.00
N LEU A 5 -20.30 -61.47 13.49
CA LEU A 5 -20.99 -60.24 13.09
C LEU A 5 -20.25 -59.03 13.70
N SER A 6 -19.72 -58.16 12.85
CA SER A 6 -19.08 -56.91 13.27
C SER A 6 -20.12 -55.81 13.42
N ARG A 7 -20.42 -55.42 14.66
CA ARG A 7 -21.22 -54.23 14.99
C ARG A 7 -20.28 -53.05 15.14
N PHE A 8 -20.31 -52.10 14.20
CA PHE A 8 -19.68 -50.79 14.37
C PHE A 8 -20.58 -49.91 15.26
N ALA A 9 -20.09 -49.60 16.46
CA ALA A 9 -20.64 -48.55 17.30
C ALA A 9 -19.91 -47.23 16.98
N PHE A 10 -20.63 -46.27 16.41
CA PHE A 10 -20.16 -44.88 16.29
C PHE A 10 -20.46 -44.16 17.61
N ALA A 11 -19.43 -43.88 18.40
CA ALA A 11 -19.53 -42.98 19.54
C ALA A 11 -19.35 -41.54 19.05
N ALA A 12 -20.45 -40.77 19.00
CA ALA A 12 -20.40 -39.34 18.77
C ALA A 12 -20.02 -38.63 20.07
N ALA A 13 -18.78 -38.13 20.14
CA ALA A 13 -18.35 -37.25 21.22
C ALA A 13 -18.87 -35.82 20.95
N LEU A 14 -19.90 -35.41 21.70
CA LEU A 14 -20.34 -34.02 21.80
C LEU A 14 -19.29 -33.22 22.57
N GLY A 15 -18.39 -32.56 21.84
CA GLY A 15 -17.48 -31.56 22.40
C GLY A 15 -18.25 -30.28 22.73
N THR A 16 -18.30 -29.94 24.01
CA THR A 16 -18.78 -28.64 24.49
C THR A 16 -17.87 -27.53 23.96
N ALA A 17 -18.37 -26.74 23.02
CA ALA A 17 -17.74 -25.51 22.55
C ALA A 17 -17.90 -24.43 23.63
N THR A 18 -16.85 -24.20 24.41
CA THR A 18 -16.77 -23.06 25.32
C THR A 18 -16.70 -21.79 24.47
N ALA A 19 -17.79 -21.03 24.41
CA ALA A 19 -17.82 -19.70 23.83
C ALA A 19 -16.81 -18.82 24.57
N ARG A 20 -15.69 -18.53 23.91
CA ARG A 20 -14.64 -17.67 24.44
C ARG A 20 -15.19 -16.24 24.42
N SER A 21 -15.50 -15.72 25.60
CA SER A 21 -15.90 -14.33 25.82
C SER A 21 -14.90 -13.40 25.14
N LEU A 22 -15.35 -12.69 24.10
CA LEU A 22 -14.64 -11.60 23.47
C LEU A 22 -14.64 -10.43 24.47
N ALA A 23 -13.66 -10.43 25.36
CA ALA A 23 -13.38 -9.25 26.18
C ALA A 23 -13.11 -8.07 25.23
N ALA A 24 -13.83 -6.97 25.44
CA ALA A 24 -13.65 -5.75 24.68
C ALA A 24 -12.19 -5.28 24.76
N PRO A 25 -11.60 -4.78 23.66
CA PRO A 25 -10.23 -4.29 23.68
C PRO A 25 -10.11 -3.07 24.62
N PRO A 26 -9.02 -2.95 25.39
CA PRO A 26 -8.82 -1.83 26.32
C PRO A 26 -8.76 -0.48 25.58
N PRO A 27 -9.10 0.63 26.27
CA PRO A 27 -8.98 1.97 25.70
C PRO A 27 -7.50 2.27 25.38
N GLY A 28 -7.22 2.55 24.11
CA GLY A 28 -5.89 2.40 23.48
C GLY A 28 -5.88 1.41 22.30
N GLY A 29 -7.06 1.00 21.82
CA GLY A 29 -7.35 -0.09 20.87
C GLY A 29 -6.75 -0.06 19.46
N ASP A 30 -5.70 0.71 19.23
CA ASP A 30 -4.92 0.69 17.99
C ASP A 30 -3.85 -0.43 17.99
N VAL A 31 -3.38 -0.85 19.17
CA VAL A 31 -2.42 -1.97 19.30
C VAL A 31 -3.19 -3.27 19.53
N LEU A 32 -3.41 -4.02 18.46
CA LEU A 32 -4.05 -5.34 18.54
C LEU A 32 -3.06 -6.42 18.98
N PRO A 33 -3.46 -7.39 19.82
CA PRO A 33 -2.63 -8.55 20.13
C PRO A 33 -2.41 -9.41 18.88
N MET A 34 -1.24 -10.02 18.75
CA MET A 34 -0.89 -10.94 17.66
C MET A 34 -1.56 -12.32 17.83
N THR A 35 -2.89 -12.35 17.82
CA THR A 35 -3.68 -13.58 17.81
C THR A 35 -3.71 -14.19 16.40
N PRO A 36 -3.99 -15.49 16.25
CA PRO A 36 -4.18 -16.10 14.93
C PRO A 36 -5.18 -15.34 14.06
N GLU A 37 -6.30 -14.91 14.64
CA GLU A 37 -7.34 -14.13 13.96
C GLU A 37 -6.81 -12.78 13.43
N ASN A 38 -6.09 -12.01 14.25
CA ASN A 38 -5.53 -10.73 13.81
C ASN A 38 -4.41 -10.92 12.76
N LEU A 39 -3.67 -12.02 12.84
CA LEU A 39 -2.67 -12.38 11.83
C LEU A 39 -3.32 -12.86 10.52
N ASP A 40 -4.48 -13.52 10.57
CA ASP A 40 -5.27 -13.87 9.39
C ASP A 40 -5.82 -12.60 8.71
N ARG A 41 -6.33 -11.65 9.50
CA ARG A 41 -6.77 -10.33 9.01
C ARG A 41 -5.61 -9.56 8.39
N LEU A 42 -4.45 -9.51 9.04
CA LEU A 42 -3.24 -8.90 8.47
C LEU A 42 -2.87 -9.56 7.14
N SER A 43 -2.87 -10.89 7.07
CA SER A 43 -2.53 -11.63 5.85
C SER A 43 -3.51 -11.33 4.71
N LYS A 44 -4.80 -11.21 5.02
CA LYS A 44 -5.84 -10.79 4.06
C LYS A 44 -5.57 -9.38 3.54
N GLY A 45 -5.26 -8.43 4.43
CA GLY A 45 -4.90 -7.06 4.06
C GLY A 45 -3.66 -7.02 3.15
N LEU A 46 -2.60 -7.75 3.50
CA LEU A 46 -1.36 -7.80 2.70
C LEU A 46 -1.61 -8.37 1.30
N ALA A 47 -2.47 -9.38 1.17
CA ALA A 47 -2.86 -9.93 -0.13
C ALA A 47 -3.63 -8.91 -0.98
N ALA A 48 -4.56 -8.16 -0.38
CA ALA A 48 -5.28 -7.07 -1.06
C ALA A 48 -4.34 -5.94 -1.49
N GLU A 49 -3.41 -5.55 -0.61
CA GLU A 49 -2.38 -4.54 -0.86
C GLU A 49 -1.48 -4.95 -2.05
N GLU A 50 -1.02 -6.21 -2.07
CA GLU A 50 -0.23 -6.76 -3.17
C GLU A 50 -1.03 -6.79 -4.48
N ALA A 51 -2.29 -7.23 -4.46
CA ALA A 51 -3.15 -7.26 -5.64
C ALA A 51 -3.35 -5.85 -6.22
N ALA A 52 -3.60 -4.86 -5.37
CA ALA A 52 -3.76 -3.46 -5.78
C ALA A 52 -2.45 -2.89 -6.36
N ARG A 53 -1.30 -3.16 -5.74
CA ARG A 53 0.02 -2.77 -6.29
C ARG A 53 0.27 -3.38 -7.66
N ARG A 54 0.01 -4.67 -7.84
CA ARG A 54 0.16 -5.35 -9.14
C ARG A 54 -0.78 -4.76 -10.19
N ALA A 55 -2.02 -4.44 -9.83
CA ALA A 55 -2.97 -3.81 -10.74
C ALA A 55 -2.51 -2.40 -11.17
N LEU A 56 -1.92 -1.62 -10.25
CA LEU A 56 -1.33 -0.33 -10.59
C LEU A 56 -0.09 -0.48 -11.47
N ALA A 57 0.81 -1.41 -11.15
CA ALA A 57 1.99 -1.67 -11.97
C ALA A 57 1.62 -2.13 -13.39
N ALA A 58 0.58 -2.93 -13.54
CA ALA A 58 0.07 -3.36 -14.86
C ALA A 58 -0.54 -2.20 -15.67
N LYS A 59 -1.06 -1.18 -15.00
CA LYS A 59 -1.62 0.03 -15.61
C LYS A 59 -0.62 1.17 -15.75
N ALA A 60 0.55 1.05 -15.14
CA ALA A 60 1.57 2.09 -15.18
C ALA A 60 2.01 2.26 -16.64
N PRO A 61 1.83 3.45 -17.25
CA PRO A 61 2.43 3.71 -18.54
C PRO A 61 3.93 3.50 -18.40
N LYS A 62 4.59 3.01 -19.46
CA LYS A 62 6.06 3.00 -19.54
C LYS A 62 6.54 4.45 -19.54
N THR A 63 6.61 5.07 -18.37
CA THR A 63 7.12 6.41 -18.19
C THR A 63 8.61 6.38 -18.46
N LYS A 64 9.06 7.33 -19.28
CA LYS A 64 10.49 7.58 -19.47
C LYS A 64 11.15 7.84 -18.11
N SER A 65 12.44 7.51 -17.99
CA SER A 65 13.22 7.97 -16.85
C SER A 65 13.20 9.51 -16.79
N PRO A 66 13.45 10.13 -15.62
CA PRO A 66 13.48 11.60 -15.52
C PRO A 66 14.39 12.25 -16.56
N ALA A 67 15.58 11.71 -16.80
CA ALA A 67 16.52 12.22 -17.79
C ALA A 67 15.99 12.10 -19.24
N GLU A 68 15.41 10.96 -19.61
CA GLU A 68 14.82 10.76 -20.95
C GLU A 68 13.57 11.62 -21.17
N TYR A 69 12.80 11.86 -20.10
CA TYR A 69 11.66 12.75 -20.13
C TYR A 69 12.11 14.21 -20.32
N ASP A 70 13.10 14.68 -19.56
CA ASP A 70 13.62 16.05 -19.67
C ASP A 70 14.25 16.33 -21.02
N GLN A 71 14.98 15.37 -21.58
CA GLN A 71 15.53 15.46 -22.94
C GLN A 71 14.41 15.53 -23.97
N CYS A 72 13.38 14.68 -23.84
CA CYS A 72 12.21 14.71 -24.72
C CYS A 72 11.47 16.04 -24.62
N ARG A 73 11.17 16.50 -23.40
CA ARG A 73 10.48 17.76 -23.12
C ARG A 73 11.22 18.94 -23.72
N SER A 74 12.54 19.02 -23.53
CA SER A 74 13.37 20.09 -24.12
C SER A 74 13.30 20.08 -25.65
N GLY A 75 13.32 18.90 -26.27
CA GLY A 75 13.16 18.75 -27.72
C GLY A 75 11.76 19.14 -28.23
N VAL A 76 10.71 18.85 -27.45
CA VAL A 76 9.33 19.24 -27.79
C VAL A 76 9.15 20.76 -27.66
N LEU A 77 9.65 21.36 -26.58
CA LEU A 77 9.51 22.80 -26.30
C LEU A 77 10.32 23.69 -27.26
N SER A 78 11.37 23.15 -27.88
CA SER A 78 12.13 23.82 -28.95
C SER A 78 11.63 23.49 -30.35
N GLY A 79 10.59 22.65 -30.46
CA GLY A 79 10.02 22.20 -31.72
C GLY A 79 9.04 23.20 -32.35
N PRO A 80 8.67 22.98 -33.61
CA PRO A 80 7.75 23.86 -34.34
C PRO A 80 6.36 23.93 -33.71
N ASP A 81 5.87 22.83 -33.13
CA ASP A 81 4.56 22.78 -32.46
C ASP A 81 4.52 23.71 -31.22
N ALA A 82 5.62 23.79 -30.47
CA ALA A 82 5.75 24.67 -29.31
C ALA A 82 5.93 26.14 -29.71
N MET A 83 6.72 26.41 -30.76
CA MET A 83 6.88 27.75 -31.34
C MET A 83 5.52 28.31 -31.79
N LYS A 84 4.69 27.49 -32.43
CA LYS A 84 3.34 27.87 -32.82
C LYS A 84 2.44 28.22 -31.63
N LEU A 85 2.50 27.44 -30.55
CA LEU A 85 1.75 27.77 -29.32
C LEU A 85 2.19 29.11 -28.71
N MET A 86 3.48 29.44 -28.78
CA MET A 86 4.00 30.74 -28.32
C MET A 86 3.57 31.90 -29.23
N GLU A 87 3.54 31.70 -30.55
CA GLU A 87 3.01 32.68 -31.51
C GLU A 87 1.51 32.92 -31.26
N ASP A 88 0.71 31.86 -31.12
CA ASP A 88 -0.72 31.95 -30.82
C ASP A 88 -0.97 32.71 -29.50
N PHE A 89 -0.12 32.50 -28.48
CA PHE A 89 -0.18 33.27 -27.24
C PHE A 89 0.21 34.73 -27.43
N SER A 90 1.26 35.02 -28.20
CA SER A 90 1.69 36.40 -28.48
C SER A 90 0.56 37.18 -29.17
N ASP A 91 -0.05 36.60 -30.19
CA ASP A 91 -1.21 37.18 -30.89
C ASP A 91 -2.41 37.39 -29.96
N ALA A 92 -2.71 36.42 -29.10
CA ALA A 92 -3.78 36.54 -28.13
C ALA A 92 -3.49 37.63 -27.08
N SER A 93 -2.23 37.75 -26.63
CA SER A 93 -1.81 38.75 -25.65
C SER A 93 -1.89 40.17 -26.19
N GLN A 94 -1.51 40.38 -27.46
CA GLN A 94 -1.62 41.67 -28.14
C GLN A 94 -3.08 42.07 -28.34
N LYS A 95 -3.97 41.12 -28.67
CA LYS A 95 -5.41 41.36 -28.78
C LYS A 95 -6.05 41.67 -27.44
N ALA A 96 -5.51 41.15 -26.35
CA ALA A 96 -5.98 41.35 -24.99
C ALA A 96 -5.47 42.66 -24.35
N ALA A 97 -4.96 43.63 -25.12
CA ALA A 97 -4.20 44.85 -24.74
C ALA A 97 -4.56 45.61 -23.45
N SER A 98 -5.73 45.38 -22.84
CA SER A 98 -6.12 45.95 -21.53
C SER A 98 -7.00 45.02 -20.68
N ASP A 99 -7.27 43.80 -21.14
CA ASP A 99 -8.14 42.84 -20.47
C ASP A 99 -7.31 41.75 -19.79
N THR A 100 -7.09 41.96 -18.49
CA THR A 100 -6.36 41.04 -17.63
C THR A 100 -6.99 39.64 -17.60
N ALA A 101 -8.32 39.52 -17.66
CA ALA A 101 -8.99 38.22 -17.64
C ALA A 101 -8.76 37.46 -18.95
N ALA A 102 -8.80 38.16 -20.09
CA ALA A 102 -8.46 37.60 -21.38
C ALA A 102 -6.98 37.16 -21.45
N LEU A 103 -6.07 37.95 -20.87
CA LEU A 103 -4.64 37.60 -20.80
C LEU A 103 -4.40 36.35 -19.94
N VAL A 104 -5.04 36.25 -18.77
CA VAL A 104 -4.96 35.05 -17.91
C VAL A 104 -5.48 33.82 -18.66
N LYS A 105 -6.61 33.93 -19.34
CA LYS A 105 -7.17 32.83 -20.12
C LYS A 105 -6.25 32.39 -21.28
N ALA A 106 -5.60 33.34 -21.95
CA ALA A 106 -4.61 33.05 -22.98
C ALA A 106 -3.38 32.32 -22.40
N ALA A 107 -2.90 32.76 -21.24
CA ALA A 107 -1.78 32.10 -20.54
C ALA A 107 -2.14 30.67 -20.10
N GLU A 108 -3.34 30.46 -19.55
CA GLU A 108 -3.84 29.12 -19.19
C GLU A 108 -3.98 28.20 -20.42
N ALA A 109 -4.46 28.74 -21.54
CA ALA A 109 -4.58 27.99 -22.78
C ALA A 109 -3.21 27.57 -23.34
N MET A 110 -2.23 28.49 -23.31
CA MET A 110 -0.85 28.19 -23.69
C MET A 110 -0.25 27.10 -22.79
N GLN A 111 -0.39 27.26 -21.47
CA GLN A 111 0.12 26.29 -20.50
C GLN A 111 -0.49 24.90 -20.73
N LYS A 112 -1.83 24.81 -20.83
CA LYS A 112 -2.53 23.54 -21.13
C LYS A 112 -2.12 22.95 -22.48
N GLY A 113 -1.93 23.79 -23.49
CA GLY A 113 -1.47 23.38 -24.81
C GLY A 113 -0.07 22.78 -24.76
N MET A 114 0.85 23.43 -24.04
CA MET A 114 2.22 22.94 -23.83
C MET A 114 2.26 21.63 -23.05
N ASP A 115 1.49 21.54 -21.96
CA ASP A 115 1.41 20.31 -21.15
C ASP A 115 0.84 19.15 -21.97
N ALA A 116 -0.23 19.37 -22.74
CA ALA A 116 -0.81 18.36 -23.61
C ALA A 116 0.14 17.94 -24.75
N LEU A 117 0.92 18.89 -25.30
CA LEU A 117 1.91 18.60 -26.33
C LEU A 117 3.05 17.74 -25.78
N VAL A 118 3.56 18.08 -24.61
CA VAL A 118 4.61 17.32 -23.91
C VAL A 118 4.08 15.95 -23.52
N GLU A 119 2.89 15.84 -22.93
CA GLU A 119 2.30 14.55 -22.54
C GLU A 119 2.09 13.63 -23.76
N LYS A 120 1.58 14.18 -24.88
CA LYS A 120 1.38 13.42 -26.13
C LYS A 120 2.68 12.87 -26.72
N ARG A 121 3.81 13.60 -26.58
CA ARG A 121 5.10 13.25 -27.23
C ARG A 121 6.04 12.50 -26.29
N CYS A 122 6.02 12.84 -25.01
CA CYS A 122 6.96 12.35 -24.00
C CYS A 122 6.31 11.37 -23.01
N GLY A 123 4.99 11.26 -23.02
CA GLY A 123 4.22 10.52 -22.01
C GLY A 123 4.00 11.36 -20.75
N PRO A 124 3.38 10.77 -19.71
CA PRO A 124 3.12 11.49 -18.46
C PRO A 124 4.42 11.81 -17.71
N ASP A 125 4.43 12.96 -17.03
CA ASP A 125 5.58 13.44 -16.26
C ASP A 125 5.94 12.48 -15.11
N PRO A 126 7.18 11.96 -15.04
CA PRO A 126 7.62 11.09 -13.96
C PRO A 126 7.66 11.77 -12.58
N ALA A 127 7.63 13.11 -12.50
CA ALA A 127 7.54 13.86 -11.24
C ALA A 127 6.12 13.94 -10.69
N VAL A 128 5.11 14.13 -11.55
CA VAL A 128 3.67 14.09 -11.16
C VAL A 128 3.30 12.72 -10.59
N GLY A 129 3.97 11.67 -11.07
CA GLY A 129 3.85 10.31 -10.54
C GLY A 129 4.34 10.12 -9.11
N ARG A 130 5.28 10.94 -8.59
CA ARG A 130 5.98 10.67 -7.31
C ARG A 130 5.18 11.11 -6.07
N SER A 131 4.66 12.34 -6.05
CA SER A 131 3.76 12.79 -4.96
C SER A 131 2.49 11.93 -4.92
N SER A 132 1.90 11.69 -6.11
CA SER A 132 0.77 10.79 -6.26
C SER A 132 1.11 9.32 -5.96
N ALA A 133 2.36 8.88 -6.04
CA ALA A 133 2.72 7.52 -5.67
C ALA A 133 2.59 7.31 -4.17
N GLN A 134 3.07 8.25 -3.35
CA GLN A 134 2.95 8.14 -1.89
C GLN A 134 1.49 8.21 -1.45
N GLU A 135 0.70 9.11 -2.02
CA GLU A 135 -0.74 9.19 -1.79
C GLU A 135 -1.46 7.90 -2.22
N ARG A 136 -1.15 7.37 -3.41
CA ARG A 136 -1.68 6.08 -3.87
C ARG A 136 -1.29 4.93 -2.96
N GLN A 137 -0.04 4.85 -2.48
CA GLN A 137 0.35 3.80 -1.52
C GLN A 137 -0.45 3.92 -0.21
N ARG A 138 -0.70 5.16 0.25
CA ARG A 138 -1.55 5.39 1.42
C ARG A 138 -2.99 4.93 1.16
N GLU A 139 -3.59 5.28 0.03
CA GLU A 139 -4.94 4.86 -0.35
C GLU A 139 -5.06 3.33 -0.45
N ILE A 140 -4.05 2.67 -1.04
CA ILE A 140 -3.99 1.21 -1.11
C ILE A 140 -3.94 0.62 0.30
N ALA A 141 -3.08 1.14 1.19
CA ALA A 141 -2.97 0.65 2.56
C ALA A 141 -4.27 0.86 3.36
N GLU A 142 -4.95 1.99 3.18
CA GLU A 142 -6.24 2.27 3.81
C GLU A 142 -7.35 1.32 3.29
N ALA A 143 -7.37 1.05 1.99
CA ALA A 143 -8.30 0.08 1.40
C ALA A 143 -8.03 -1.35 1.89
N ALA A 144 -6.76 -1.78 1.89
CA ALA A 144 -6.33 -3.09 2.41
C ALA A 144 -6.70 -3.27 3.89
N ALA A 145 -6.54 -2.22 4.71
CA ALA A 145 -6.98 -2.23 6.10
C ALA A 145 -8.49 -2.46 6.21
N ARG A 146 -9.30 -1.73 5.43
CA ARG A 146 -10.77 -1.92 5.40
C ARG A 146 -11.17 -3.33 4.98
N ASP A 147 -10.51 -3.89 3.97
CA ASP A 147 -10.78 -5.27 3.50
C ASP A 147 -10.42 -6.32 4.55
N ALA A 148 -9.38 -6.07 5.35
CA ALA A 148 -9.00 -6.85 6.53
C ALA A 148 -9.93 -6.62 7.74
N GLY A 149 -10.88 -5.68 7.63
CA GLY A 149 -11.75 -5.23 8.72
C GLY A 149 -11.01 -4.44 9.80
N LEU A 150 -9.80 -3.96 9.55
CA LEU A 150 -8.93 -3.23 10.49
C LEU A 150 -9.04 -1.73 10.25
N THR A 151 -8.74 -0.92 11.26
CA THR A 151 -8.44 0.50 11.02
C THR A 151 -7.08 0.63 10.32
N ALA A 152 -6.87 1.71 9.57
CA ALA A 152 -5.58 1.98 8.92
C ALA A 152 -4.42 1.97 9.93
N ARG A 153 -4.66 2.50 11.14
CA ARG A 153 -3.68 2.53 12.22
C ARG A 153 -3.39 1.14 12.81
N GLN A 154 -4.40 0.33 13.06
CA GLN A 154 -4.23 -1.06 13.52
C GLN A 154 -3.43 -1.88 12.50
N TYR A 155 -3.77 -1.72 11.22
CA TYR A 155 -3.07 -2.39 10.13
C TYR A 155 -1.59 -1.98 10.06
N ALA A 156 -1.28 -0.68 10.10
CA ALA A 156 0.09 -0.17 10.13
C ALA A 156 0.89 -0.70 11.32
N ILE A 157 0.33 -0.64 12.54
CA ILE A 157 1.00 -1.12 13.75
C ILE A 157 1.27 -2.63 13.69
N LEU A 158 0.34 -3.44 13.17
CA LEU A 158 0.56 -4.87 13.00
C LEU A 158 1.74 -5.14 12.06
N LYS A 159 1.84 -4.44 10.93
CA LYS A 159 2.97 -4.56 9.98
C LYS A 159 4.30 -4.16 10.61
N GLU A 160 4.30 -3.05 11.35
CA GLU A 160 5.48 -2.54 12.06
C GLU A 160 5.97 -3.47 13.17
N ARG A 161 5.07 -4.18 13.86
CA ARG A 161 5.42 -5.15 14.90
C ARG A 161 5.97 -6.46 14.31
N VAL A 162 5.34 -6.97 13.25
CA VAL A 162 5.73 -8.26 12.64
C VAL A 162 7.15 -8.25 12.10
N THR A 163 7.54 -7.15 11.44
CA THR A 163 8.84 -7.04 10.75
C THR A 163 10.06 -7.28 11.68
N PRO A 164 10.25 -6.51 12.77
CA PRO A 164 11.39 -6.70 13.67
C PRO A 164 11.31 -8.02 14.43
N PHE A 165 10.11 -8.54 14.71
CA PHE A 165 9.95 -9.86 15.31
C PHE A 165 10.48 -10.97 14.41
N CYS A 166 10.03 -11.00 13.16
CA CYS A 166 10.43 -12.03 12.21
C CYS A 166 11.87 -11.89 11.71
N ALA A 167 12.45 -10.69 11.77
CA ALA A 167 13.87 -10.46 11.48
C ALA A 167 14.80 -11.19 12.47
N LEU A 168 14.37 -11.42 13.71
CA LEU A 168 15.12 -12.20 14.71
C LEU A 168 14.94 -13.73 14.55
N GLY A 169 14.44 -14.19 13.39
CA GLY A 169 14.20 -15.61 13.11
C GLY A 169 13.01 -16.21 13.86
N GLY A 170 12.14 -15.38 14.46
CA GLY A 170 11.05 -15.87 15.31
C GLY A 170 11.51 -16.51 16.62
N SER A 171 12.80 -16.38 16.96
CA SER A 171 13.44 -16.86 18.18
C SER A 171 13.22 -15.89 19.33
N ALA A 172 11.98 -15.81 19.79
CA ALA A 172 11.67 -15.24 21.10
C ALA A 172 11.61 -16.37 22.13
N GLY A 173 12.09 -16.12 23.36
CA GLY A 173 12.00 -17.09 24.44
C GLY A 173 10.55 -17.52 24.70
N LYS A 174 10.34 -18.70 25.28
CA LYS A 174 9.00 -19.24 25.59
C LYS A 174 8.19 -18.34 26.53
N GLU A 175 8.84 -17.39 27.20
CA GLU A 175 8.24 -16.45 28.15
C GLU A 175 7.74 -15.15 27.49
N GLY A 176 8.02 -14.94 26.21
CA GLY A 176 7.70 -13.71 25.48
C GLY A 176 8.93 -13.08 24.82
N ALA A 177 8.73 -11.90 24.25
CA ALA A 177 9.80 -11.14 23.60
C ALA A 177 9.70 -9.64 23.91
N ARG A 178 10.85 -8.98 24.00
CA ARG A 178 10.96 -7.53 24.01
C ARG A 178 11.93 -7.10 22.92
N ILE A 179 11.42 -6.41 21.91
CA ILE A 179 12.17 -6.09 20.70
C ILE A 179 12.17 -4.57 20.51
N LYS A 180 13.33 -3.99 20.23
CA LYS A 180 13.45 -2.55 20.01
C LYS A 180 12.70 -2.15 18.74
N ALA A 181 11.79 -1.20 18.85
CA ALA A 181 11.07 -0.60 17.75
C ALA A 181 11.92 0.48 17.05
N PRO A 182 11.63 0.82 15.79
CA PRO A 182 12.13 2.03 15.16
C PRO A 182 11.80 3.25 16.05
N GLY A 183 12.79 4.11 16.33
CA GLY A 183 12.61 5.27 17.23
C GLY A 183 12.92 5.01 18.70
N GLY A 184 13.41 3.82 19.07
CA GLY A 184 13.98 3.56 20.41
C GLY A 184 13.00 3.06 21.47
N ALA A 185 11.71 3.00 21.17
CA ALA A 185 10.71 2.30 21.98
C ALA A 185 10.90 0.77 21.91
N TYR A 186 10.10 0.01 22.67
CA TYR A 186 10.12 -1.45 22.63
C TYR A 186 8.73 -2.01 22.33
N TRP A 187 8.66 -2.94 21.40
CA TRP A 187 7.53 -3.85 21.25
C TRP A 187 7.65 -4.98 22.25
N VAL A 188 6.58 -5.21 23.01
CA VAL A 188 6.47 -6.33 23.95
C VAL A 188 5.51 -7.35 23.34
N TYR A 189 5.92 -8.62 23.40
CA TYR A 189 5.18 -9.77 22.90
C TYR A 189 4.97 -10.75 24.05
N SER A 190 3.72 -11.16 24.26
CA SER A 190 3.43 -12.25 25.19
C SER A 190 3.89 -13.60 24.61
N ALA A 191 4.00 -14.62 25.46
CA ALA A 191 4.27 -16.00 25.02
C ALA A 191 3.25 -16.51 23.98
N SER A 192 1.98 -16.13 24.10
CA SER A 192 0.94 -16.52 23.15
C SER A 192 1.08 -15.82 21.80
N GLU A 193 1.47 -14.54 21.81
CA GLU A 193 1.80 -13.79 20.58
C GLU A 193 3.01 -14.40 19.87
N VAL A 194 4.06 -14.75 20.61
CA VAL A 194 5.25 -15.45 20.08
C VAL A 194 4.83 -16.75 19.40
N SER A 195 4.07 -17.60 20.09
CA SER A 195 3.62 -18.89 19.57
C SER A 195 2.74 -18.76 18.32
N ALA A 196 1.94 -17.70 18.21
CA ALA A 196 1.08 -17.46 17.05
C ALA A 196 1.87 -16.90 15.86
N LEU A 197 2.85 -16.03 16.12
CA LEU A 197 3.58 -15.29 15.09
C LEU A 197 4.76 -16.07 14.49
N SER A 198 5.57 -16.75 15.31
CA SER A 198 6.76 -17.49 14.86
C SER A 198 6.53 -18.42 13.66
N PRO A 199 5.50 -19.30 13.63
CA PRO A 199 5.29 -20.20 12.48
C PRO A 199 4.87 -19.46 11.19
N ARG A 200 4.42 -18.21 11.29
CA ARG A 200 3.92 -17.41 10.16
C ARG A 200 4.97 -16.45 9.61
N CYS A 201 6.12 -16.32 10.27
CA CYS A 201 7.13 -15.33 9.92
C CYS A 201 7.61 -15.42 8.47
N ALA A 202 7.89 -16.61 7.95
CA ALA A 202 8.34 -16.77 6.56
C ALA A 202 7.30 -16.22 5.55
N ALA A 203 6.02 -16.52 5.75
CA ALA A 203 4.95 -16.06 4.89
C ALA A 203 4.72 -14.54 5.01
N LEU A 204 4.64 -14.04 6.26
CA LEU A 204 4.40 -12.62 6.52
C LEU A 204 5.56 -11.74 6.05
N THR A 205 6.81 -12.13 6.29
CA THR A 205 7.97 -11.38 5.82
C THR A 205 8.03 -11.34 4.29
N LYS A 206 7.65 -12.42 3.61
CA LYS A 206 7.56 -12.43 2.14
C LYS A 206 6.51 -11.41 1.65
N ALA A 207 5.35 -11.36 2.29
CA ALA A 207 4.29 -10.43 1.93
C ALA A 207 4.64 -8.96 2.22
N LEU A 208 5.35 -8.69 3.32
CA LEU A 208 5.76 -7.34 3.75
C LEU A 208 6.91 -6.74 2.91
N ARG A 209 7.80 -7.56 2.34
CA ARG A 209 8.93 -7.06 1.52
C ARG A 209 8.52 -6.34 0.23
N VAL A 210 7.25 -6.43 -0.16
CA VAL A 210 6.71 -5.73 -1.34
C VAL A 210 6.54 -4.22 -1.10
N GLU A 211 6.79 -3.73 0.12
CA GLU A 211 6.59 -2.33 0.53
C GLU A 211 7.82 -1.42 0.46
N THR A 212 9.02 -1.98 0.26
CA THR A 212 10.26 -1.20 0.16
C THR A 212 10.61 -0.89 -1.30
N PRO A 213 10.45 0.37 -1.78
CA PRO A 213 11.03 0.81 -3.04
C PRO A 213 12.56 0.86 -2.99
#